data_AF-A0A532AKN5-F1
#
_entry.id   AF-A0A532AKN5-F1
#
_cell.length_a   1.000
_cell.length_b   1.000
_cell.length_c   1.000
_cell.angle_alpha   90.00
_cell.angle_beta   90.00
_cell.angle_gamma   90.00
#
_symmetry.space_group_name_H-M   'P 1'
#
loop_
_entity.id
_entity.type
_entity.pdbx_description
1 polymer ?
#
loop_
_entity_poly.entity_id
_entity_poly.type
_entity_poly.pdbx_seq_one_letter_code
_entity_poly.pdbx_strand_id
1 'polypeptide(L)'
;VVAMCAPVLAFIALFQDFGLTQATIQKSGIRHEEINYLFWVNVAVSVLLACVLAGAAPLVAAFYSEPRVTGLVAALGLQIIAYGLGAQHLALLTRRMQFARLAIIDVASAVAGLVVSIAWTFIDRSY
;
A
#
# COMPACT_ATOMS: atom_id res chain seq x y z
N VAL A 1 12.53 -14.93 -7.06
CA VAL A 1 12.59 -13.82 -6.07
C VAL A 1 11.22 -13.17 -5.87
N VAL A 2 10.58 -12.58 -6.89
CA VAL A 2 9.27 -11.89 -6.72
C VAL A 2 8.17 -12.81 -6.16
N ALA A 3 8.05 -14.04 -6.66
CA ALA A 3 7.06 -15.01 -6.17
C ALA A 3 7.24 -15.37 -4.69
N MET A 4 8.47 -15.31 -4.15
CA MET A 4 8.74 -15.58 -2.73
C MET A 4 8.19 -14.47 -1.81
N CYS A 5 7.94 -13.28 -2.38
CA CYS A 5 7.35 -12.15 -1.66
C CYS A 5 5.82 -12.21 -1.67
N ALA A 6 5.19 -13.06 -2.49
CA ALA A 6 3.73 -13.12 -2.63
C ALA A 6 2.99 -13.45 -1.32
N PRO A 7 3.46 -14.39 -0.46
CA PRO A 7 2.81 -14.63 0.84
C PRO A 7 2.91 -13.42 1.77
N VAL A 8 4.03 -12.69 1.72
CA VAL A 8 4.24 -11.47 2.50
C VAL A 8 3.28 -10.37 2.03
N LEU A 9 3.14 -10.20 0.70
CA LEU A 9 2.16 -9.29 0.10
C LEU A 9 0.73 -9.63 0.50
N ALA A 10 0.34 -10.90 0.45
CA ALA A 10 -1.00 -11.35 0.84
C ALA A 10 -1.27 -11.09 2.34
N PHE A 11 -0.28 -11.34 3.20
CA PHE A 11 -0.39 -11.05 4.62
C PHE A 11 -0.58 -9.54 4.85
N ILE A 12 0.22 -8.70 4.21
CA ILE A 12 0.10 -7.23 4.31
C ILE A 12 -1.28 -6.74 3.87
N ALA A 13 -1.81 -7.28 2.76
CA ALA A 13 -3.11 -6.89 2.23
C ALA A 13 -4.23 -7.08 3.27
N LEU A 14 -4.15 -8.14 4.08
CA LEU A 14 -5.09 -8.40 5.17
C LEU A 14 -5.10 -7.28 6.22
N PHE A 15 -3.93 -6.70 6.53
CA PHE A 15 -3.83 -5.58 7.46
C PHE A 15 -4.19 -4.25 6.80
N GLN A 16 -3.90 -4.04 5.51
CA GLN A 16 -4.30 -2.80 4.83
C GLN A 16 -5.81 -2.58 4.82
N ASP A 17 -6.59 -3.65 4.72
CA ASP A 17 -8.05 -3.60 4.81
C ASP A 17 -8.57 -3.63 6.26
N PHE A 18 -7.84 -3.01 7.21
CA PHE A 18 -8.06 -2.96 8.68
C PHE A 18 -9.46 -2.50 9.15
N GLY A 19 -10.46 -2.44 8.28
CA GLY A 19 -11.85 -2.10 8.60
C GLY A 19 -12.05 -0.60 8.82
N LEU A 20 -10.99 0.18 9.01
CA LEU A 20 -11.04 1.64 9.19
C LEU A 20 -11.63 2.35 7.96
N THR A 21 -11.25 1.88 6.77
CA THR A 21 -11.81 2.34 5.49
C THR A 21 -13.30 2.00 5.40
N GLN A 22 -13.69 0.78 5.80
CA GLN A 22 -15.08 0.34 5.85
C GLN A 22 -15.92 1.09 6.88
N ALA A 23 -15.36 1.38 8.06
CA ALA A 23 -16.01 2.17 9.10
C ALA A 23 -16.35 3.59 8.60
N THR A 24 -15.47 4.17 7.78
CA THR A 24 -15.71 5.47 7.14
C THR A 24 -16.82 5.40 6.09
N ILE A 25 -16.86 4.32 5.30
CA ILE A 25 -17.88 4.10 4.26
C ILE A 25 -19.27 3.90 4.89
N GLN A 26 -19.36 3.06 5.92
CA GLN A 26 -20.65 2.62 6.50
C GLN A 26 -21.23 3.60 7.52
N LYS A 27 -20.40 4.43 8.17
CA LYS A 27 -20.89 5.36 9.22
C LYS A 27 -21.77 6.47 8.63
N SER A 28 -23.02 6.53 9.09
CA SER A 28 -23.93 7.64 8.82
C SER A 28 -23.48 8.91 9.55
N GLY A 29 -23.48 10.07 8.88
CA GLY A 29 -23.25 11.36 9.54
C GLY A 29 -21.83 11.65 10.03
N ILE A 30 -20.80 11.00 9.49
CA ILE A 30 -19.40 11.28 9.87
C ILE A 30 -19.00 12.74 9.62
N ARG A 31 -18.39 13.37 10.63
CA ARG A 31 -17.87 14.74 10.58
C ARG A 31 -16.47 14.78 9.96
N HIS A 32 -16.08 15.95 9.45
CA HIS A 32 -14.75 16.14 8.87
C HIS A 32 -13.61 15.90 9.88
N GLU A 33 -13.80 16.30 11.14
CA GLU A 33 -12.85 16.05 12.23
C GLU A 33 -12.60 14.56 12.46
N GLU A 34 -13.65 13.72 12.38
CA GLU A 34 -13.54 12.28 12.55
C GLU A 34 -12.80 11.62 11.39
N ILE A 35 -13.02 12.11 10.16
CA ILE A 35 -12.26 11.66 8.98
C ILE A 35 -10.77 12.00 9.15
N ASN A 36 -10.45 13.23 9.56
CA ASN A 36 -9.06 13.64 9.79
C ASN A 36 -8.40 12.82 10.90
N TYR A 37 -9.12 12.52 11.98
CA TYR A 37 -8.64 11.63 13.02
C TYR A 37 -8.36 10.22 12.49
N LEU A 38 -9.30 9.62 11.74
CA LEU A 38 -9.12 8.30 11.13
C LEU A 38 -7.99 8.27 10.09
N PHE A 39 -7.75 9.39 9.39
CA PHE A 39 -6.60 9.55 8.50
C PHE A 39 -5.29 9.39 9.27
N TRP A 40 -5.09 10.17 10.34
CA TRP A 40 -3.85 10.11 11.12
C TRP A 40 -3.66 8.77 11.80
N VAL A 41 -4.73 8.14 12.28
CA VAL A 41 -4.67 6.77 12.82
C VAL A 41 -4.23 5.78 11.75
N ASN A 42 -4.79 5.84 10.53
CA ASN A 42 -4.41 4.94 9.44
C ASN A 42 -2.94 5.14 9.03
N VAL A 43 -2.49 6.40 8.91
CA VAL A 43 -1.08 6.72 8.62
C VAL A 43 -0.16 6.17 9.69
N ALA A 44 -0.48 6.37 10.98
CA ALA A 44 0.33 5.86 12.09
C ALA A 44 0.43 4.32 12.08
N VAL A 45 -0.70 3.63 11.86
CA VAL A 45 -0.74 2.16 11.73
C VAL A 45 0.08 1.69 10.53
N SER A 46 -0.05 2.36 9.39
CA SER A 46 0.68 2.03 8.16
C SER A 46 2.20 2.20 8.31
N VAL A 47 2.64 3.28 8.97
CA VAL A 47 4.05 3.49 9.30
C VAL A 47 4.56 2.43 10.27
N LEU A 48 3.79 2.10 11.30
CA LEU A 48 4.16 1.06 12.25
C LEU A 48 4.31 -0.30 11.57
N LEU A 49 3.35 -0.69 10.72
CA LEU A 49 3.41 -1.92 9.93
C LEU A 49 4.61 -1.93 8.99
N ALA A 50 4.90 -0.81 8.32
CA ALA A 50 6.07 -0.70 7.44
C ALA A 50 7.39 -0.88 8.20
N CYS A 51 7.52 -0.30 9.40
CA CYS A 51 8.69 -0.48 10.26
C CYS A 51 8.84 -1.93 10.73
N VAL A 52 7.74 -2.57 11.14
CA VAL A 52 7.74 -4.00 11.52
C VAL A 52 8.15 -4.88 10.35
N LEU A 53 7.62 -4.61 9.15
CA LEU A 53 7.96 -5.35 7.94
C LEU A 53 9.43 -5.19 7.56
N ALA A 54 9.95 -3.96 7.62
CA ALA A 54 11.37 -3.67 7.35
C ALA A 54 12.29 -4.37 8.36
N GLY A 55 11.91 -4.40 9.64
CA GLY A 55 12.62 -5.15 10.67
C GLY A 55 12.53 -6.68 10.49
N ALA A 56 11.42 -7.18 9.96
CA ALA A 56 11.22 -8.60 9.65
C ALA A 56 11.86 -9.05 8.32
N ALA A 57 12.18 -8.11 7.41
CA ALA A 57 12.78 -8.40 6.11
C ALA A 57 14.03 -9.32 6.16
N PRO A 58 15.03 -9.11 7.05
CA PRO A 58 16.17 -10.03 7.14
C PRO A 58 15.78 -11.43 7.61
N LEU A 59 14.75 -11.56 8.47
CA LEU A 59 14.23 -12.87 8.90
C LEU A 59 13.59 -13.63 7.73
N VAL A 60 12.83 -12.92 6.90
CA VAL A 60 12.22 -13.48 5.68
C VAL A 60 13.31 -13.93 4.69
N ALA A 61 14.36 -13.12 4.50
CA ALA A 61 15.47 -13.49 3.63
C ALA A 61 16.23 -14.72 4.13
N ALA A 62 16.40 -14.86 5.46
CA ALA A 62 16.99 -16.05 6.06
C ALA A 62 16.12 -17.29 5.83
N PHE A 63 14.79 -17.17 5.95
CA PHE A 63 13.85 -18.27 5.68
C PHE A 63 13.94 -18.77 4.23
N TYR A 64 14.02 -17.86 3.25
CA TYR A 64 14.13 -18.22 1.83
C TYR A 64 15.57 -18.48 1.37
N SER A 65 16.58 -18.30 2.24
CA SER A 65 18.00 -18.38 1.91
C SER A 65 18.43 -17.51 0.71
N GLU A 66 17.75 -16.36 0.51
CA GLU A 66 17.94 -15.47 -0.64
C GLU A 66 18.08 -14.00 -0.18
N PRO A 67 19.30 -13.45 -0.12
CA PRO A 67 19.56 -12.10 0.40
C PRO A 67 18.87 -10.97 -0.38
N ARG A 68 18.58 -11.20 -1.67
CA ARG A 68 17.88 -10.24 -2.55
C ARG A 68 16.45 -9.96 -2.08
N VAL A 69 15.86 -10.87 -1.31
CA VAL A 69 14.49 -10.73 -0.78
C VAL A 69 14.43 -9.61 0.28
N THR A 70 15.51 -9.35 1.03
CA THR A 70 15.52 -8.33 2.08
C THR A 70 15.13 -6.95 1.56
N GLY A 71 15.80 -6.49 0.49
CA GLY A 71 15.53 -5.18 -0.10
C GLY A 71 14.14 -5.10 -0.72
N LEU A 72 13.67 -6.20 -1.31
CA LEU A 72 12.36 -6.27 -1.93
C LEU A 72 11.24 -6.20 -0.87
N VAL A 73 11.34 -6.97 0.21
CA VAL A 73 10.39 -6.95 1.33
C VAL A 73 10.41 -5.61 2.07
N ALA A 74 11.58 -5.01 2.28
CA ALA A 74 11.68 -3.68 2.87
C ALA A 74 11.01 -2.60 1.98
N ALA A 75 11.19 -2.68 0.66
CA ALA A 75 10.54 -1.77 -0.29
C ALA A 75 9.01 -1.87 -0.28
N LEU A 76 8.45 -3.06 0.00
CA LEU A 76 7.00 -3.22 0.18
C LEU A 76 6.45 -2.39 1.34
N GLY A 77 7.26 -2.09 2.36
CA GLY A 77 6.87 -1.19 3.45
C GLY A 77 6.50 0.21 2.95
N LEU A 78 7.14 0.69 1.88
CA LEU A 78 6.82 1.99 1.28
C LEU A 78 5.41 1.98 0.64
N GLN A 79 5.03 0.84 0.05
CA GLN A 79 3.70 0.65 -0.52
C GLN A 79 2.62 0.65 0.57
N ILE A 80 2.92 0.13 1.77
CA ILE A 80 2.02 0.19 2.93
C ILE A 80 1.72 1.64 3.32
N ILE A 81 2.76 2.45 3.44
CA ILE A 81 2.62 3.87 3.79
C ILE A 81 1.82 4.63 2.71
N ALA A 82 2.13 4.39 1.44
CA ALA A 82 1.41 5.01 0.32
C ALA A 82 -0.09 4.68 0.34
N TYR A 83 -0.44 3.43 0.62
CA TYR A 83 -1.85 3.04 0.77
C TYR A 83 -2.51 3.72 1.97
N GLY A 84 -1.84 3.79 3.12
CA GLY A 84 -2.37 4.44 4.32
C GLY A 84 -2.71 5.92 4.13
N LEU A 85 -1.91 6.64 3.34
CA LEU A 85 -2.18 8.03 2.94
C LEU A 85 -3.40 8.16 2.03
N GLY A 86 -3.61 7.19 1.13
CA GLY A 86 -4.73 7.16 0.19
C GLY A 86 -6.03 6.63 0.79
N ALA A 87 -5.98 5.82 1.85
CA ALA A 87 -7.09 5.02 2.33
C ALA A 87 -8.36 5.83 2.63
N GLN A 88 -8.24 6.95 3.34
CA GLN A 88 -9.42 7.80 3.65
C GLN A 88 -9.99 8.49 2.42
N HIS A 89 -9.15 8.89 1.47
CA HIS A 89 -9.61 9.50 0.21
C HIS A 89 -10.39 8.50 -0.63
N LEU A 90 -9.86 7.28 -0.77
CA LEU A 90 -10.53 6.14 -1.38
C LEU A 90 -11.87 5.84 -0.69
N ALA A 91 -11.90 5.79 0.64
CA ALA A 91 -13.12 5.57 1.42
C ALA A 91 -14.21 6.60 1.09
N LEU A 92 -13.84 7.88 0.99
CA LEU A 92 -14.77 8.96 0.67
C LEU A 92 -15.30 8.89 -0.76
N LEU A 93 -14.45 8.55 -1.74
CA LEU A 93 -14.89 8.35 -3.13
C LEU A 93 -15.87 7.17 -3.23
N THR A 94 -15.56 6.05 -2.57
CA THR A 94 -16.42 4.86 -2.49
C THR A 94 -17.76 5.20 -1.83
N ARG A 95 -17.73 5.91 -0.69
CA ARG A 95 -18.94 6.35 0.01
C ARG A 95 -19.83 7.28 -0.83
N ARG A 96 -19.23 8.12 -1.67
CA ARG A 96 -19.94 9.00 -2.61
C ARG A 96 -20.36 8.29 -3.90
N MET A 97 -20.15 6.97 -4.00
CA MET A 97 -20.42 6.15 -5.18
C MET A 97 -19.69 6.66 -6.44
N GLN A 98 -18.53 7.30 -6.28
CA GLN A 98 -17.73 7.86 -7.38
C GLN A 98 -16.80 6.81 -8.02
N PHE A 99 -17.34 5.63 -8.34
CA PHE A 99 -16.55 4.51 -8.88
C PHE A 99 -15.86 4.84 -10.21
N ALA A 100 -16.44 5.71 -11.04
CA ALA A 100 -15.78 6.17 -12.26
C ALA A 100 -14.47 6.91 -11.97
N ARG A 101 -14.40 7.71 -10.91
CA ARG A 101 -13.17 8.39 -10.50
C ARG A 101 -12.15 7.40 -9.95
N LEU A 102 -12.60 6.41 -9.17
CA LEU A 102 -11.74 5.32 -8.70
C LEU A 102 -11.12 4.55 -9.86
N ALA A 103 -11.92 4.15 -10.85
CA ALA A 103 -11.44 3.47 -12.04
C ALA A 103 -10.41 4.31 -12.82
N ILE A 104 -10.63 5.63 -12.96
CA ILE A 104 -9.65 6.52 -13.59
C ILE A 104 -8.35 6.57 -12.80
N ILE A 105 -8.42 6.65 -11.46
CA ILE A 105 -7.23 6.65 -10.61
C ILE A 105 -6.47 5.34 -10.79
N ASP A 106 -7.13 4.19 -10.73
CA ASP A 106 -6.50 2.88 -10.87
C ASP A 106 -5.80 2.72 -12.23
N VAL A 107 -6.49 3.10 -13.32
CA VAL A 107 -5.90 3.04 -14.68
C VAL A 107 -4.74 4.02 -14.80
N ALA A 108 -4.87 5.25 -14.32
CA ALA A 108 -3.81 6.26 -14.39
C ALA A 108 -2.58 5.82 -13.57
N SER A 109 -2.78 5.26 -12.37
CA SER A 109 -1.70 4.72 -11.54
C SER A 109 -1.01 3.53 -12.20
N ALA A 110 -1.76 2.62 -12.83
CA ALA A 110 -1.19 1.48 -13.55
C ALA A 110 -0.36 1.93 -14.77
N VAL A 111 -0.87 2.86 -15.56
CA VAL A 111 -0.16 3.43 -16.71
C VAL A 111 1.08 4.19 -16.26
N ALA A 112 0.99 5.01 -15.22
CA ALA A 112 2.14 5.73 -14.67
C ALA A 112 3.22 4.75 -14.16
N GLY A 113 2.83 3.69 -13.45
CA GLY A 113 3.75 2.65 -12.98
C GLY A 113 4.45 1.92 -14.12
N LEU A 114 3.72 1.63 -15.21
CA LEU A 114 4.27 1.03 -16.42
C LEU A 114 5.25 1.97 -17.12
N VAL A 115 4.90 3.25 -17.29
CA VAL A 115 5.78 4.26 -17.88
C VAL A 115 7.06 4.42 -17.06
N VAL A 116 6.96 4.50 -15.73
CA VAL A 116 8.13 4.59 -14.85
C VAL A 116 8.99 3.34 -14.96
N SER A 117 8.39 2.16 -15.02
CA SER A 117 9.12 0.90 -15.16
C SER A 117 9.89 0.84 -16.48
N ILE A 118 9.25 1.20 -17.60
CA ILE A 118 9.88 1.27 -18.92
C ILE A 118 11.00 2.33 -18.92
N ALA A 119 10.75 3.52 -18.39
CA ALA A 119 11.74 4.58 -18.31
C ALA A 119 12.95 4.17 -17.45
N TRP A 120 12.72 3.49 -16.34
CA TRP A 120 13.78 2.96 -15.48
C TRP A 120 14.64 1.95 -16.22
N THR A 121 14.05 1.05 -17.02
CA THR A 121 14.80 0.12 -17.88
C THR A 121 15.67 0.82 -18.91
N PHE A 122 15.27 1.99 -19.44
CA PHE A 122 16.10 2.75 -20.38
C PHE A 122 17.26 3.51 -19.70
N ILE A 123 17.09 3.91 -18.43
CA ILE A 123 18.11 4.60 -17.64
C ILE A 123 19.14 3.61 -17.11
N ASP A 124 18.67 2.48 -16.59
CA ASP A 124 19.50 1.37 -16.12
C ASP A 124 19.97 0.57 -17.35
N ARG A 125 20.97 1.10 -18.07
CA ARG A 125 21.68 0.41 -19.16
C ARG A 125 22.43 -0.80 -18.59
N SER A 126 21.70 -1.86 -18.26
CA SER A 126 22.22 -3.17 -17.89
C SER A 126 21.59 -4.25 -18.78
N TYR A 127 21.81 -4.09 -20.09
CA TYR A 127 22.06 -5.19 -21.03
C TYR A 127 23.27 -4.82 -21.88
#